data_AF-A0A7S4V9H4-F1
#
_entry.id   AF-A0A7S4V9H4-F1
#
_cell.length_a   1.000
_cell.length_b   1.000
_cell.length_c   1.000
_cell.angle_alpha   90.00
_cell.angle_beta   90.00
_cell.angle_gamma   90.00
#
_symmetry.space_group_name_H-M   'P 1'
#
loop_
_entity.id
_entity.type
_entity.pdbx_description
1 polymer ?
#
loop_
_entity_poly.entity_id
_entity_poly.type
_entity_poly.pdbx_seq_one_letter_code
_entity_poly.pdbx_strand_id
1 'polypeptide(L)'
;MSELLQNWLNNDVGLSTNVSNFEKDFASGYLFGEILHKFRQQDDFESFRNKSTYEAKLANFKRLEPTLKALGIKFSAAQSNAMMNGERGAALRLLYQLKMASERLLLAGDARGAQRR
;
A
#
# COMPACT_ATOMS: atom_id res chain seq x y z
N MET A 1 15.83 -9.33 -0.17
CA MET A 1 14.93 -8.26 0.34
C MET A 1 13.61 -8.21 -0.43
N SER A 2 13.61 -8.33 -1.76
CA SER A 2 12.38 -8.45 -2.57
C SER A 2 11.52 -9.66 -2.19
N GLU A 3 12.12 -10.84 -2.01
CA GLU A 3 11.37 -12.08 -1.73
C GLU A 3 10.58 -12.03 -0.42
N LEU A 4 11.13 -11.42 0.64
CA LEU A 4 10.41 -11.23 1.90
C LEU A 4 9.19 -10.32 1.74
N LEU A 5 9.30 -9.27 0.92
CA LEU A 5 8.17 -8.41 0.61
C LEU A 5 7.15 -9.12 -0.28
N GLN A 6 7.58 -9.90 -1.28
CA GLN A 6 6.67 -10.69 -2.11
C GLN A 6 5.92 -11.72 -1.26
N ASN A 7 6.62 -12.44 -0.38
CA ASN A 7 6.00 -13.40 0.53
C ASN A 7 4.98 -12.73 1.45
N TRP A 8 5.35 -11.59 2.05
CA TRP A 8 4.42 -10.83 2.89
C TRP A 8 3.17 -10.39 2.12
N LEU A 9 3.32 -9.86 0.90
CA LEU A 9 2.19 -9.43 0.08
C LEU A 9 1.29 -10.58 -0.37
N ASN A 10 1.90 -11.67 -0.83
CA ASN A 10 1.17 -12.78 -1.44
C ASN A 10 0.59 -13.74 -0.39
N ASN A 11 1.30 -14.01 0.71
CA ASN A 11 0.91 -15.00 1.71
C ASN A 11 0.32 -14.37 2.98
N ASP A 12 0.92 -13.30 3.52
CA ASP A 12 0.46 -12.73 4.79
C ASP A 12 -0.73 -11.78 4.58
N VAL A 13 -0.62 -10.85 3.62
CA VAL A 13 -1.70 -9.91 3.26
C VAL A 13 -2.78 -10.60 2.41
N GLY A 14 -2.38 -11.53 1.55
CA GLY A 14 -3.28 -12.24 0.64
C GLY A 14 -3.93 -11.31 -0.36
N LEU A 15 -3.11 -10.63 -1.18
CA LEU A 15 -3.60 -9.76 -2.26
C LEU A 15 -4.36 -10.53 -3.34
N SER A 16 -5.25 -9.82 -4.03
CA SER A 16 -6.05 -10.34 -5.14
C SER A 16 -5.23 -10.78 -6.35
N THR A 17 -3.96 -10.40 -6.43
CA THR A 17 -3.06 -10.76 -7.53
C THR A 17 -1.69 -11.11 -6.97
N ASN A 18 -1.07 -12.14 -7.56
CA ASN A 18 0.28 -12.53 -7.21
C ASN A 18 1.28 -11.49 -7.73
N VAL A 19 1.98 -10.83 -6.81
CA VAL A 19 2.98 -9.82 -7.10
C VAL A 19 4.26 -10.49 -7.58
N SER A 20 4.66 -10.18 -8.82
CA SER A 20 5.91 -10.67 -9.41
C SER A 20 6.86 -9.51 -9.74
N ASN A 21 6.32 -8.36 -10.13
CA ASN A 21 7.10 -7.17 -10.47
C ASN A 21 6.51 -5.96 -9.75
N PHE A 22 7.20 -5.47 -8.72
CA PHE A 22 6.70 -4.40 -7.87
C PHE A 22 6.37 -3.13 -8.65
N GLU A 23 7.26 -2.69 -9.52
CA GLU A 23 7.10 -1.47 -10.30
C GLU A 23 5.88 -1.55 -11.22
N LYS A 24 5.69 -2.68 -11.90
CA LYS A 24 4.57 -2.88 -12.83
C LYS A 24 3.25 -3.09 -12.09
N ASP A 25 3.23 -3.98 -11.11
CA ASP A 25 2.02 -4.43 -10.44
C ASP A 25 1.45 -3.32 -9.54
N PHE A 26 2.31 -2.47 -8.95
CA PHE A 26 1.90 -1.35 -8.10
C PHE A 26 1.77 -0.01 -8.83
N ALA A 27 2.16 0.10 -10.11
CA ALA A 27 2.05 1.35 -10.86
C ALA A 27 0.61 1.88 -10.97
N SER A 28 -0.40 1.02 -10.83
CA SER A 28 -1.81 1.41 -10.85
C SER A 28 -2.25 2.14 -9.57
N GLY A 29 -1.53 1.98 -8.46
CA GLY A 29 -1.97 2.42 -7.13
C GLY A 29 -3.05 1.53 -6.50
N TYR A 30 -3.63 0.59 -7.25
CA TYR A 30 -4.73 -0.25 -6.77
C TYR A 30 -4.29 -1.19 -5.64
N LEU A 31 -3.18 -1.91 -5.83
CA LEU A 31 -2.68 -2.86 -4.83
C LEU A 31 -2.26 -2.16 -3.53
N PHE A 32 -1.78 -0.91 -3.58
CA PHE A 32 -1.55 -0.13 -2.36
C PHE A 32 -2.86 0.14 -1.59
N GLY A 33 -3.93 0.46 -2.31
CA GLY A 33 -5.26 0.61 -1.72
C GLY A 33 -5.73 -0.69 -1.08
N GLU A 34 -5.49 -1.81 -1.74
CA GLU A 34 -5.88 -3.14 -1.25
C GLU A 34 -5.16 -3.48 0.06
N ILE A 35 -3.83 -3.25 0.12
CA ILE A 35 -3.05 -3.42 1.35
C ILE A 35 -3.68 -2.61 2.49
N LEU A 36 -3.93 -1.31 2.27
CA LEU A 36 -4.50 -0.44 3.30
C LEU A 36 -5.91 -0.88 3.70
N HIS A 37 -6.72 -1.37 2.76
CA HIS A 37 -8.05 -1.90 3.03
C HIS A 37 -8.01 -3.16 3.90
N LYS A 38 -7.07 -4.07 3.64
CA LYS A 38 -6.84 -5.28 4.45
C LYS A 38 -6.47 -4.93 5.89
N PHE A 39 -5.70 -3.86 6.09
CA PHE A 39 -5.37 -3.33 7.42
C PHE A 39 -6.44 -2.38 8.01
N ARG A 40 -7.64 -2.33 7.40
CA ARG A 40 -8.76 -1.46 7.85
C ARG A 40 -8.38 0.03 7.95
N GLN A 41 -7.47 0.48 7.09
CA GLN A 41 -7.04 1.88 7.00
C GLN A 41 -7.67 2.61 5.81
N GLN A 42 -8.18 1.87 4.81
CA GLN A 42 -8.82 2.45 3.64
C GLN A 42 -10.23 1.90 3.44
N ASP A 43 -11.22 2.68 3.83
CA ASP A 43 -12.63 2.28 3.75
C ASP A 43 -13.21 2.51 2.35
N ASP A 44 -12.68 3.46 1.58
CA ASP A 44 -13.15 3.81 0.23
C ASP A 44 -12.55 2.94 -0.88
N PHE A 45 -12.07 1.73 -0.56
CA PHE A 45 -11.40 0.84 -1.51
C PHE A 45 -12.26 0.50 -2.74
N GLU A 46 -13.58 0.47 -2.60
CA GLU A 46 -14.52 0.26 -3.71
C GLU A 46 -14.41 1.33 -4.82
N SER A 47 -13.89 2.52 -4.49
CA SER A 47 -13.62 3.60 -5.44
C SER A 47 -12.31 3.43 -6.21
N PHE A 48 -11.46 2.48 -5.82
CA PHE A 48 -10.21 2.21 -6.52
C PHE A 48 -10.46 1.44 -7.81
N ARG A 49 -9.66 1.75 -8.83
CA ARG A 49 -9.78 1.11 -10.15
C ARG A 49 -8.48 0.42 -10.52
N ASN A 50 -8.54 -0.90 -10.73
CA ASN A 50 -7.41 -1.65 -11.26
C ASN A 50 -7.30 -1.44 -12.79
N LYS A 51 -6.85 -0.25 -13.20
CA LYS A 51 -6.63 0.12 -14.60
C LYS A 51 -5.28 0.80 -14.75
N SER A 52 -4.68 0.64 -15.93
CA SER A 52 -3.38 1.21 -16.29
C SER A 52 -3.47 2.65 -16.85
N THR A 53 -4.67 3.21 -17.01
CA THR A 53 -4.88 4.57 -17.52
C THR A 53 -4.35 5.61 -16.53
N TYR A 54 -3.79 6.71 -17.05
CA TYR A 54 -3.22 7.79 -16.22
C TYR A 54 -4.25 8.35 -15.23
N GLU A 55 -5.49 8.56 -15.67
CA GLU A 55 -6.56 9.09 -14.81
C GLU A 55 -6.89 8.14 -13.65
N ALA A 56 -6.94 6.83 -13.89
CA ALA A 56 -7.20 5.84 -12.85
C ALA A 56 -6.04 5.78 -11.85
N LYS A 57 -4.79 5.81 -12.35
CA LYS A 57 -3.59 5.89 -11.52
C LYS A 57 -3.64 7.13 -10.63
N LEU A 58 -3.84 8.31 -11.22
CA LEU A 58 -3.90 9.58 -10.51
C LEU A 58 -5.00 9.59 -9.44
N ALA A 59 -6.19 9.09 -9.78
CA ALA A 59 -7.29 8.98 -8.83
C ALA A 59 -6.94 8.06 -7.65
N ASN A 60 -6.40 6.87 -7.92
CA ASN A 60 -5.99 5.94 -6.87
C ASN A 60 -4.93 6.56 -5.95
N PHE A 61 -3.87 7.17 -6.50
CA PHE A 61 -2.81 7.77 -5.68
C PHE A 61 -3.27 8.98 -4.86
N LYS A 62 -4.18 9.81 -5.38
CA LYS A 62 -4.80 10.90 -4.60
C LYS A 62 -5.60 10.37 -3.40
N ARG A 63 -6.25 9.21 -3.53
CA ARG A 63 -6.99 8.56 -2.43
C ARG A 63 -6.07 7.93 -1.38
N LEU A 64 -4.88 7.50 -1.78
CA LEU A 64 -3.90 6.96 -0.84
C LEU A 64 -3.28 8.04 0.05
N GLU A 65 -3.07 9.25 -0.49
CA GLU A 65 -2.39 10.34 0.20
C GLU A 65 -2.89 10.62 1.63
N PRO A 66 -4.20 10.84 1.89
CA PRO A 66 -4.68 11.11 3.24
C PRO A 66 -4.41 9.96 4.22
N THR A 67 -4.61 8.71 3.77
CA THR A 67 -4.39 7.51 4.57
C THR A 67 -2.91 7.30 4.88
N LEU A 68 -2.03 7.49 3.89
CA LEU A 68 -0.57 7.42 4.10
C LEU A 68 -0.10 8.49 5.09
N LYS A 69 -0.63 9.71 4.97
CA LYS A 69 -0.32 10.80 5.90
C LYS A 69 -0.77 10.48 7.33
N ALA A 70 -1.94 9.88 7.51
CA ALA A 70 -2.43 9.44 8.82
C ALA A 70 -1.54 8.36 9.45
N LEU A 71 -0.90 7.51 8.64
CA LEU A 71 0.09 6.52 9.07
C LEU A 71 1.50 7.11 9.29
N GLY A 72 1.66 8.44 9.15
CA GLY A 72 2.95 9.13 9.29
C GLY A 72 3.91 8.92 8.11
N ILE A 73 3.40 8.46 6.97
CA ILE A 73 4.18 8.24 5.74
C ILE A 73 4.12 9.52 4.89
N LYS A 74 5.29 10.11 4.63
CA LYS A 74 5.39 11.27 3.73
C LYS A 74 5.17 10.84 2.29
N PHE A 75 4.10 11.34 1.69
CA PHE A 75 3.73 11.06 0.32
C PHE A 75 3.57 12.38 -0.45
N SER A 76 4.20 12.47 -1.62
CA SER A 76 4.25 13.67 -2.47
C SER A 76 3.88 13.32 -3.91
N ALA A 77 3.42 14.32 -4.66
CA ALA A 77 3.09 14.18 -6.08
C ALA A 77 4.24 13.61 -6.93
N ALA A 78 5.49 13.97 -6.62
CA ALA A 78 6.67 13.45 -7.29
C ALA A 78 6.83 11.94 -7.08
N GLN A 79 6.62 11.46 -5.84
CA GLN A 79 6.66 10.02 -5.54
C GLN A 79 5.52 9.29 -6.26
N SER A 80 4.32 9.87 -6.29
CA SER A 80 3.19 9.30 -7.03
C SER A 80 3.54 9.16 -8.51
N ASN A 81 4.06 10.21 -9.13
CA ASN A 81 4.41 10.21 -10.55
C ASN A 81 5.51 9.18 -10.87
N ALA A 82 6.54 9.08 -10.02
CA ALA A 82 7.59 8.07 -10.16
C ALA A 82 7.01 6.64 -10.13
N MET A 83 6.08 6.35 -9.22
CA MET A 83 5.40 5.05 -9.17
C MET A 83 4.49 4.81 -10.38
N MET A 84 3.74 5.83 -10.82
CA MET A 84 2.88 5.71 -12.01
C MET A 84 3.68 5.36 -13.27
N ASN A 85 4.92 5.86 -13.37
CA ASN A 85 5.86 5.60 -14.45
C ASN A 85 6.64 4.28 -14.27
N GLY A 86 6.44 3.56 -13.17
CA GLY A 86 7.16 2.32 -12.90
C GLY A 86 8.66 2.54 -12.64
N GLU A 87 9.04 3.70 -12.10
CA GLU A 87 10.43 3.97 -11.78
C GLU A 87 10.96 2.95 -10.78
N ARG A 88 12.16 2.42 -11.09
CA ARG A 88 12.79 1.36 -10.31
C ARG A 88 12.95 1.77 -8.85
N GLY A 89 12.41 0.94 -7.96
CA GLY A 89 12.49 1.15 -6.52
C GLY A 89 11.51 2.18 -5.94
N ALA A 90 10.73 2.91 -6.77
CA ALA A 90 9.75 3.86 -6.27
C ALA A 90 8.65 3.15 -5.46
N ALA A 91 8.09 2.07 -6.02
CA ALA A 91 7.07 1.26 -5.35
C ALA A 91 7.63 0.54 -4.10
N LEU A 92 8.84 -0.03 -4.20
CA LEU A 92 9.49 -0.74 -3.09
C LEU A 92 9.68 0.14 -1.84
N ARG A 93 10.06 1.40 -2.01
CA ARG A 93 10.23 2.33 -0.88
C ARG A 93 8.93 2.55 -0.13
N LEU A 94 7.81 2.72 -0.85
CA LEU A 94 6.50 2.87 -0.21
C LEU A 94 6.04 1.56 0.43
N LEU A 95 6.24 0.42 -0.24
CA LEU A 95 5.91 -0.90 0.32
C LEU A 95 6.62 -1.18 1.63
N TYR A 96 7.91 -0.84 1.72
CA TYR A 96 8.66 -1.01 2.96
C TYR A 96 8.07 -0.16 4.10
N GLN A 97 7.72 1.10 3.82
CA GLN A 97 7.10 1.98 4.81
C GLN A 97 5.71 1.46 5.24
N LEU A 98 4.94 0.92 4.31
CA LEU A 98 3.65 0.30 4.59
C LEU A 98 3.81 -0.95 5.46
N LYS A 99 4.79 -1.81 5.18
CA LYS A 99 5.07 -2.98 6.02
C LYS A 99 5.38 -2.55 7.46
N MET A 100 6.28 -1.58 7.63
CA MET A 100 6.61 -1.04 8.96
C MET A 100 5.41 -0.37 9.64
N ALA A 101 4.52 0.28 8.89
CA ALA A 101 3.28 0.82 9.44
C ALA A 101 2.33 -0.29 9.89
N SER A 102 2.17 -1.36 9.09
CA SER A 102 1.30 -2.50 9.44
C SER A 102 1.78 -3.24 10.69
N GLU A 103 3.10 -3.47 10.84
CA GLU A 103 3.65 -4.10 12.03
C GLU A 103 3.37 -3.26 13.29
N ARG A 104 3.50 -1.94 13.19
CA ARG A 104 3.14 -1.02 14.28
C ARG A 104 1.65 -1.07 14.62
N LEU A 105 0.78 -1.18 13.62
CA LEU A 105 -0.66 -1.30 13.83
C LEU A 105 -1.03 -2.60 14.53
N LEU A 106 -0.41 -3.71 14.14
CA LEU A 106 -0.60 -5.01 14.78
C LEU A 106 -0.18 -4.96 16.26
N LEU A 107 1.01 -4.45 16.55
CA LEU A 107 1.51 -4.27 17.93
C LEU A 107 0.61 -3.36 18.77
N ALA A 108 0.12 -2.26 18.18
CA ALA A 108 -0.80 -1.36 18.87
C ALA A 108 -2.20 -1.96 19.08
N GLY A 109 -2.64 -2.87 18.20
CA GLY A 109 -3.87 -3.63 18.34
C GLY A 109 -3.80 -4.61 19.52
N ASP A 110 -2.69 -5.35 19.63
CA ASP A 110 -2.46 -6.32 20.71
C ASP A 110 -2.37 -5.64 22.08
N ALA A 111 -1.71 -4.47 22.17
CA ALA A 111 -1.62 -3.69 23.40
C ALA A 111 -3.00 -3.25 23.92
N ARG A 112 -3.94 -2.90 23.04
CA ARG A 112 -5.32 -2.52 23.44
C ARG A 112 -6.16 -3.71 23.86
N GLY A 113 -5.86 -4.91 23.36
CA GLY A 113 -6.51 -6.16 23.77
C GLY A 113 -6.04 -6.67 25.14
N ALA A 114 -4.76 -6.48 25.47
CA ALA A 114 -4.18 -6.90 26.74
C ALA A 114 -4.67 -6.07 27.94
N GLN A 115 -5.04 -4.80 27.73
CA GLN A 115 -5.45 -3.88 28.81
C GLN A 115 -6.94 -3.97 29.17
N ARG A 116 -7.69 -4.86 28.51
CA ARG A 116 -9.13 -5.11 28.74
C ARG A 116 -9.41 -6.49 29.37
N ARG A 117 -8.38 -7.19 29.85
CA ARG A 117 -8.51 -8.48 30.55
C ARG A 117 -8.18 -8.34 32.02
#